data_AF-A0A662VGW0-F1
#
_entry.id   AF-A0A662VGW0-F1
#
_cell.length_a   1.000
_cell.length_b   1.000
_cell.length_c   1.000
_cell.angle_alpha   90.00
_cell.angle_beta   90.00
_cell.angle_gamma   90.00
#
_symmetry.space_group_name_H-M   'P 1'
#
loop_
_entity.id
_entity.type
_entity.pdbx_description
1 polymer ?
#
loop_
_entity_poly.entity_id
_entity_poly.type
_entity_poly.pdbx_seq_one_letter_code
_entity_poly.pdbx_strand_id
1 'polypeptide(L)'
;MVWLSKREVITYLLVLEAFGENTTFNTGEAADTLSIVMPRRVAYKVLKKLWKKGFLERISHFEYRVKPLKEAFITYLLKYLALRIEKHLKSYGETVDVYADEKHKRIIVKFLNRPKRLSVILEAKIPKFIEINHSSS
;
A
#
# COMPACT_ATOMS: atom_id res chain seq x y z
N MET A 1 1.41 11.31 6.70
CA MET A 1 0.63 10.40 5.82
C MET A 1 -0.84 10.54 6.17
N VAL A 2 -1.73 10.76 5.20
CA VAL A 2 -3.18 10.79 5.44
C VAL A 2 -3.72 9.38 5.36
N TRP A 3 -4.14 8.83 6.49
CA TRP A 3 -4.71 7.48 6.62
C TRP A 3 -5.94 7.27 5.72
N LEU A 4 -6.19 6.02 5.34
CA LEU A 4 -7.46 5.59 4.75
C LEU A 4 -8.56 5.73 5.79
N SER A 5 -9.56 6.53 5.48
CA SER A 5 -10.80 6.59 6.24
C SER A 5 -11.61 5.31 6.01
N LYS A 6 -12.42 4.93 7.01
CA LYS A 6 -13.35 3.79 6.90
C LYS A 6 -14.19 3.85 5.62
N ARG A 7 -14.64 5.05 5.23
CA ARG A 7 -15.42 5.26 4.00
C ARG A 7 -14.61 4.93 2.75
N GLU A 8 -13.35 5.34 2.66
CA GLU A 8 -12.50 4.99 1.51
C GLU A 8 -12.27 3.48 1.42
N VAL A 9 -12.04 2.81 2.55
CA VAL A 9 -11.88 1.35 2.59
C VAL A 9 -13.14 0.65 2.08
N ILE A 10 -14.31 1.01 2.61
CA ILE A 10 -15.59 0.42 2.17
C ILE A 10 -15.83 0.68 0.69
N THR A 11 -15.62 1.91 0.21
CA THR A 11 -15.78 2.23 -1.22
C THR A 11 -14.86 1.39 -2.09
N TYR A 12 -13.59 1.24 -1.71
CA TYR A 12 -12.65 0.42 -2.48
C TYR A 12 -13.09 -1.04 -2.53
N LEU A 13 -13.50 -1.62 -1.40
CA LEU A 13 -13.96 -3.00 -1.34
C LEU A 13 -15.23 -3.24 -2.16
N LEU A 14 -16.20 -2.32 -2.12
CA LEU A 14 -17.44 -2.47 -2.92
C LEU A 14 -17.18 -2.36 -4.42
N VAL A 15 -16.30 -1.45 -4.84
CA VAL A 15 -15.91 -1.33 -6.25
C VAL A 15 -15.12 -2.57 -6.67
N LEU A 16 -14.20 -3.04 -5.83
CA LEU A 16 -13.43 -4.26 -6.08
C LEU A 16 -14.33 -5.49 -6.24
N GLU A 17 -15.33 -5.65 -5.37
CA GLU A 17 -16.27 -6.77 -5.43
C GLU A 17 -17.20 -6.67 -6.65
N ALA A 18 -17.72 -5.48 -6.96
CA ALA A 18 -18.65 -5.29 -8.05
C ALA A 18 -18.01 -5.41 -9.44
N PHE A 19 -16.78 -4.93 -9.60
CA PHE A 19 -16.12 -4.85 -10.90
C PHE A 19 -14.95 -5.83 -11.06
N GLY A 20 -14.34 -6.31 -9.98
CA GLY A 20 -13.15 -7.17 -10.00
C GLY A 20 -11.81 -6.43 -9.98
N GLU A 21 -10.72 -7.19 -9.86
CA GLU A 21 -9.35 -6.66 -9.96
C GLU A 21 -8.95 -6.39 -11.42
N ASN A 22 -8.17 -5.33 -11.65
CA ASN A 22 -7.66 -4.92 -12.98
C ASN A 22 -8.73 -4.59 -14.03
N THR A 23 -9.99 -4.52 -13.64
CA THR A 23 -11.08 -4.13 -14.53
C THR A 23 -11.25 -2.62 -14.56
N THR A 24 -11.69 -2.13 -15.72
CA THR A 24 -12.03 -0.72 -15.93
C THR A 24 -13.53 -0.54 -15.72
N PHE A 25 -13.93 0.51 -15.01
CA PHE A 25 -15.33 0.88 -14.81
C PHE A 25 -15.57 2.36 -15.12
N ASN A 26 -16.79 2.68 -15.52
CA ASN A 26 -17.22 4.06 -15.66
C ASN A 26 -17.56 4.67 -14.29
N THR A 27 -17.17 5.93 -14.07
CA THR A 27 -17.39 6.62 -12.78
C THR A 27 -18.88 6.76 -12.47
N GLY A 28 -19.74 6.91 -13.49
CA GLY A 28 -21.20 6.93 -13.34
C GLY A 28 -21.72 5.60 -12.80
N GLU A 29 -21.35 4.50 -13.44
CA GLU A 29 -21.72 3.14 -13.05
C GLU A 29 -21.26 2.82 -11.62
N ALA A 30 -20.01 3.13 -11.26
CA ALA A 30 -19.54 2.96 -9.89
C ALA A 30 -20.31 3.85 -8.90
N ALA A 31 -20.75 5.05 -9.29
CA ALA A 31 -21.56 5.89 -8.42
C ALA A 31 -22.99 5.33 -8.24
N ASP A 32 -23.54 4.66 -9.25
CA ASP A 32 -24.80 3.90 -9.14
C ASP A 32 -24.64 2.73 -8.19
N THR A 33 -23.59 1.91 -8.36
CA THR A 33 -23.27 0.80 -7.45
C THR A 33 -23.09 1.27 -6.01
N LEU A 34 -22.38 2.39 -5.79
CA LEU A 34 -22.13 2.93 -4.45
C LEU A 34 -23.34 3.66 -3.84
N SER A 35 -24.38 3.94 -4.63
CA SER A 35 -25.55 4.71 -4.19
C SER A 35 -26.31 4.06 -3.04
N ILE A 36 -26.20 2.74 -2.92
CA ILE A 36 -26.81 1.95 -1.82
C ILE A 36 -26.22 2.27 -0.44
N VAL A 37 -25.00 2.80 -0.37
CA VAL A 37 -24.30 3.11 0.91
C VAL A 37 -23.94 4.59 1.06
N MET A 38 -23.97 5.37 -0.02
CA MET A 38 -23.67 6.80 0.04
C MET A 38 -24.23 7.59 -1.14
N PRO A 39 -24.50 8.90 -0.98
CA PRO A 39 -24.92 9.73 -2.11
C PRO A 39 -23.88 9.76 -3.24
N ARG A 40 -24.33 9.81 -4.51
CA ARG A 40 -23.46 9.88 -5.70
C ARG A 40 -22.36 10.95 -5.59
N ARG A 41 -22.71 12.15 -5.10
CA ARG A 41 -21.75 13.25 -4.89
C ARG A 41 -20.61 12.86 -3.94
N VAL A 42 -20.89 12.03 -2.93
CA VAL A 42 -19.88 11.51 -2.01
C VAL A 42 -19.05 10.42 -2.70
N ALA A 43 -19.68 9.50 -3.43
CA ALA A 43 -19.00 8.47 -4.20
C ALA A 43 -17.92 9.07 -5.12
N TYR A 44 -18.27 10.08 -5.94
CA TYR A 44 -17.31 10.76 -6.81
C TYR A 44 -16.10 11.35 -6.05
N LYS A 45 -16.35 11.95 -4.88
CA LYS A 45 -15.28 12.50 -4.05
C LYS A 45 -14.36 11.39 -3.51
N VAL A 46 -14.93 10.26 -3.09
CA VAL A 46 -14.16 9.14 -2.53
C VAL A 46 -13.38 8.42 -3.62
N LEU A 47 -13.97 8.16 -4.79
CA LEU A 47 -13.26 7.60 -5.96
C LEU A 47 -12.04 8.46 -6.32
N LYS A 48 -12.19 9.79 -6.37
CA LYS A 48 -11.07 10.71 -6.61
C LYS A 48 -9.97 10.60 -5.53
N LYS A 49 -10.33 10.39 -4.26
CA LYS A 49 -9.36 10.18 -3.18
C LYS A 49 -8.65 8.82 -3.31
N LEU A 50 -9.37 7.77 -3.66
CA LEU A 50 -8.81 6.43 -3.89
C LEU A 50 -7.82 6.44 -5.05
N TRP A 51 -8.14 7.12 -6.15
CA TRP A 51 -7.18 7.36 -7.23
C TRP A 51 -5.91 8.06 -6.75
N LYS A 52 -6.04 9.18 -6.04
CA LYS A 52 -4.89 9.91 -5.48
C LYS A 52 -4.05 9.08 -4.50
N LYS A 53 -4.67 8.11 -3.82
CA LYS A 53 -4.00 7.20 -2.88
C LYS A 53 -3.45 5.93 -3.55
N GLY A 54 -3.64 5.78 -4.86
CA GLY A 54 -3.09 4.66 -5.63
C GLY A 54 -3.95 3.39 -5.62
N PHE A 55 -5.19 3.43 -5.12
CA PHE A 55 -6.13 2.30 -5.13
C PHE A 55 -6.85 2.15 -6.48
N LEU A 56 -6.95 3.25 -7.21
CA LEU A 56 -7.48 3.29 -8.57
C LEU A 56 -6.43 3.89 -9.49
N GLU A 57 -6.42 3.44 -10.74
CA GLU A 57 -5.68 4.06 -11.83
C GLU A 57 -6.66 4.83 -12.72
N ARG A 58 -6.33 6.05 -13.12
CA ARG A 58 -7.19 6.83 -14.01
C ARG A 58 -6.86 6.49 -15.46
N ILE A 59 -7.84 5.98 -16.19
CA ILE A 59 -7.68 5.62 -17.61
C ILE A 59 -8.11 6.77 -18.50
N SER A 60 -9.22 7.42 -18.17
CA SER A 60 -9.75 8.57 -18.90
C SER A 60 -10.40 9.59 -17.96
N HIS A 61 -11.09 10.59 -18.51
CA HIS A 61 -11.76 11.57 -17.67
C HIS A 61 -12.83 10.92 -16.77
N PHE A 62 -13.51 9.88 -17.29
CA PHE A 62 -14.67 9.24 -16.67
C PHE A 62 -14.44 7.79 -16.30
N GLU A 63 -13.24 7.24 -16.49
CA GLU A 63 -12.96 5.83 -16.22
C GLU A 63 -11.78 5.64 -15.28
N TYR A 64 -11.94 4.65 -14.42
CA TYR A 64 -10.89 4.17 -13.53
C TYR A 64 -10.70 2.67 -13.71
N ARG A 65 -9.48 2.21 -13.48
CA ARG A 65 -9.15 0.79 -13.31
C ARG A 65 -8.95 0.48 -11.84
N VAL A 66 -9.55 -0.60 -11.36
CA VAL A 66 -9.34 -1.11 -10.00
C VAL A 66 -7.95 -1.73 -9.91
N LYS A 67 -7.11 -1.23 -9.00
CA LYS A 67 -5.83 -1.90 -8.75
C LYS A 67 -6.02 -3.14 -7.87
N PRO A 68 -5.18 -4.18 -8.03
CA PRO A 68 -5.21 -5.36 -7.16
C PRO A 68 -5.05 -5.00 -5.69
N LEU A 69 -5.79 -5.68 -4.82
CA LEU A 69 -5.86 -5.34 -3.39
C LEU A 69 -4.49 -5.35 -2.73
N LYS A 70 -3.76 -6.44 -2.92
CA LYS A 70 -2.43 -6.61 -2.34
C LYS A 70 -1.47 -5.51 -2.80
N GLU A 71 -1.49 -5.19 -4.08
CA GLU A 71 -0.59 -4.19 -4.65
C GLU A 71 -0.92 -2.79 -4.15
N ALA A 72 -2.20 -2.40 -4.18
CA ALA A 72 -2.67 -1.09 -3.74
C ALA A 72 -2.28 -0.81 -2.28
N PHE A 73 -2.50 -1.78 -1.39
CA PHE A 73 -2.13 -1.65 0.02
C PHE A 73 -0.61 -1.64 0.24
N ILE A 74 0.16 -2.50 -0.44
CA ILE A 74 1.62 -2.49 -0.32
C ILE A 74 2.16 -1.12 -0.74
N THR A 75 1.75 -0.60 -1.91
CA THR A 75 2.18 0.71 -2.39
C THR A 75 1.76 1.82 -1.43
N TYR A 76 0.51 1.81 -0.96
CA TYR A 76 0.01 2.82 -0.04
C TYR A 76 0.76 2.84 1.30
N LEU A 77 1.11 1.67 1.85
CA LEU A 77 1.75 1.53 3.15
C LEU A 77 3.28 1.48 3.09
N LEU A 78 3.91 1.44 1.91
CA LEU A 78 5.33 1.14 1.74
C LEU A 78 6.23 2.02 2.60
N LYS A 79 6.08 3.34 2.51
CA LYS A 79 6.86 4.32 3.28
C LYS A 79 6.61 4.20 4.79
N TYR A 80 5.36 3.94 5.16
CA TYR A 80 4.99 3.78 6.56
C TYR A 80 5.61 2.51 7.15
N LEU A 81 5.57 1.39 6.42
CA LEU A 81 6.19 0.14 6.82
C LEU A 81 7.70 0.30 6.95
N ALA A 82 8.38 0.96 6.00
CA ALA A 82 9.81 1.25 6.08
C ALA A 82 10.16 2.02 7.37
N LEU A 83 9.43 3.09 7.67
CA LEU A 83 9.62 3.88 8.90
C LEU A 83 9.38 3.05 10.18
N ARG A 84 8.38 2.18 10.17
CA ARG A 84 8.08 1.31 11.33
C ARG A 84 9.17 0.28 11.55
N ILE A 85 9.68 -0.34 10.48
CA ILE A 85 10.80 -1.28 10.53
C ILE A 85 12.05 -0.57 11.08
N GLU A 86 12.37 0.61 10.55
CA GLU A 86 13.51 1.41 11.00
C GLU A 86 13.46 1.70 12.50
N LYS A 87 12.33 2.25 12.97
CA LYS A 87 12.12 2.57 14.38
C LYS A 87 12.22 1.34 15.27
N HIS A 88 11.68 0.21 14.82
CA HIS A 88 11.72 -1.03 15.58
C HIS A 88 13.15 -1.58 15.70
N LEU A 89 13.91 -1.63 14.61
CA LEU A 89 15.30 -2.09 14.61
C LEU A 89 16.20 -1.16 15.44
N LYS A 90 16.05 0.16 15.29
CA LYS A 90 16.77 1.15 16.12
C LYS A 90 16.44 1.01 17.60
N SER A 91 15.21 0.61 17.96
CA SER A 91 14.84 0.38 19.36
C SER A 91 15.57 -0.82 19.99
N TYR A 92 16.08 -1.76 19.19
CA TYR A 92 16.98 -2.82 19.64
C TYR A 92 18.47 -2.42 19.58
N GLY A 93 18.76 -1.16 19.27
CA GLY A 93 20.12 -0.65 19.13
C GLY A 93 20.85 -1.17 17.90
N GLU A 94 20.12 -1.57 16.85
CA GLU A 94 20.71 -1.89 15.55
C GLU A 94 21.08 -0.60 14.81
N THR A 95 22.22 -0.62 14.12
CA THR A 95 22.63 0.48 13.22
C THR A 95 22.19 0.13 11.80
N VAL A 96 21.07 0.71 11.38
CA VAL A 96 20.41 0.37 10.11
C VAL A 96 19.98 1.59 9.31
N ASP A 97 20.07 1.46 7.99
CA ASP A 97 19.41 2.33 7.03
C ASP A 97 18.24 1.58 6.39
N VAL A 98 17.04 2.16 6.48
CA VAL A 98 15.82 1.57 5.90
C VAL A 98 15.17 2.58 4.97
N TYR A 99 14.88 2.17 3.74
CA TYR A 99 14.20 3.03 2.78
C TYR A 99 13.23 2.26 1.88
N ALA A 100 12.21 2.98 1.42
CA ALA A 100 11.19 2.46 0.52
C ALA A 100 11.59 2.74 -0.94
N ASP A 101 11.75 1.68 -1.73
CA ASP A 101 11.93 1.73 -3.17
C ASP A 101 10.55 1.65 -3.83
N GLU A 102 9.95 2.83 -4.07
CA GLU A 102 8.60 2.96 -4.65
C GLU A 102 8.52 2.39 -6.07
N LYS A 103 9.62 2.46 -6.84
CA LYS A 103 9.68 1.99 -8.22
C LYS A 103 9.52 0.48 -8.28
N HIS A 104 10.23 -0.24 -7.41
CA HIS A 104 10.17 -1.71 -7.36
C HIS A 104 9.20 -2.22 -6.28
N LYS A 105 8.46 -1.32 -5.60
CA LYS A 105 7.49 -1.62 -4.53
C LYS A 105 8.08 -2.49 -3.43
N ARG A 106 9.32 -2.20 -3.02
CA ARG A 106 10.05 -2.95 -2.00
C ARG A 106 10.60 -2.04 -0.89
N ILE A 107 10.95 -2.65 0.24
CA ILE A 107 11.63 -2.02 1.36
C ILE A 107 13.02 -2.62 1.42
N ILE A 108 14.03 -1.77 1.48
CA ILE A 108 15.42 -2.20 1.61
C ILE A 108 15.89 -1.88 3.03
N VAL A 109 16.37 -2.89 3.73
CA VAL A 109 16.96 -2.80 5.07
C VAL A 109 18.45 -3.09 4.94
N LYS A 110 19.29 -2.10 5.22
CA LYS A 110 20.74 -2.22 5.21
C LYS A 110 21.27 -2.14 6.64
N PHE A 111 21.86 -3.21 7.11
CA PHE A 111 22.59 -3.21 8.37
C PHE A 111 24.01 -2.70 8.13
N LEU A 112 24.40 -1.63 8.85
CA LEU A 112 25.75 -1.05 8.74
C LEU A 112 26.81 -1.91 9.45
N ASN A 113 26.38 -2.65 10.48
CA ASN A 113 27.18 -3.61 11.23
C ASN A 113 26.52 -4.99 11.19
N ARG A 114 27.21 -6.04 11.64
CA ARG A 114 26.58 -7.35 11.81
C ARG A 114 25.35 -7.22 12.74
N PRO A 115 24.15 -7.67 12.32
CA PRO A 115 22.96 -7.56 13.15
C PRO A 115 23.15 -8.26 14.48
N LYS A 116 22.77 -7.62 15.59
CA LYS A 116 22.88 -8.23 16.93
C LYS A 116 22.00 -9.47 17.05
N ARG A 117 20.88 -9.50 16.33
CA ARG A 117 19.92 -10.62 16.30
C ARG A 117 19.89 -11.33 14.95
N LEU A 118 21.07 -11.61 14.38
CA LEU A 118 21.20 -12.22 13.06
C LEU A 118 20.44 -13.56 12.93
N SER A 119 20.51 -14.44 13.93
CA SER A 119 19.80 -15.74 13.90
C SER A 119 18.29 -15.57 13.73
N VAL A 120 17.69 -14.66 14.49
CA VAL A 120 16.25 -14.35 14.41
C VAL A 120 15.87 -13.81 13.03
N ILE A 121 16.72 -12.97 12.43
CA ILE A 121 16.48 -12.42 11.09
C ILE A 121 16.55 -13.51 10.02
N LEU A 122 17.50 -14.44 10.13
CA LEU A 122 17.69 -15.54 9.19
C LEU A 122 16.57 -16.59 9.27
N GLU A 123 16.03 -16.82 10.46
CA GLU A 123 14.91 -17.73 10.70
C GLU A 123 13.55 -17.11 10.35
N ALA A 124 13.47 -15.78 10.23
CA ALA A 124 12.22 -15.10 9.95
C ALA A 124 11.70 -15.37 8.54
N LYS A 125 10.39 -15.62 8.42
CA LYS A 125 9.70 -15.65 7.13
C LYS A 125 9.51 -14.22 6.61
N ILE A 126 10.55 -13.68 5.98
CA ILE A 126 10.56 -12.31 5.48
C ILE A 126 9.57 -12.15 4.30
N PRO A 127 8.66 -11.15 4.35
CA PRO A 127 7.80 -10.84 3.20
C PRO A 127 8.60 -10.53 1.94
N LYS A 128 8.15 -11.03 0.78
CA LYS A 128 8.87 -10.90 -0.52
C LYS A 128 9.20 -9.47 -0.95
N PHE A 129 8.48 -8.47 -0.42
CA PHE A 129 8.72 -7.06 -0.73
C PHE A 129 9.72 -6.41 0.25
N ILE A 130 10.34 -7.17 1.15
CA ILE A 130 11.38 -6.72 2.07
C ILE A 130 12.68 -7.41 1.70
N GLU A 131 13.70 -6.61 1.41
CA GLU A 131 15.06 -7.04 1.10
C GLU A 131 15.95 -6.66 2.28
N ILE A 132 16.73 -7.62 2.77
CA ILE A 132 17.65 -7.42 3.88
C ILE A 132 19.07 -7.64 3.40
N ASN A 133 19.88 -6.60 3.55
CA ASN A 133 21.30 -6.58 3.22
C ASN A 133 22.10 -6.37 4.50
N HIS A 134 23.10 -7.21 4.75
CA HIS A 134 24.06 -7.02 5.83
C HIS A 134 25.47 -7.20 5.30
N SER A 135 26.41 -6.43 5.83
CA SER A 135 27.83 -6.62 5.56
C SER A 135 28.26 -7.99 6.09
N SER A 136 28.87 -8.82 5.24
CA SER A 136 29.59 -10.02 5.67
C SER A 136 30.97 -9.56 6.15
N SER A 137 31.15 -9.45 7.46
CA SER A 137 32.47 -9.39 8.08
C SER A 137 32.91 -10.79 8.46
#